data_AF-A0A385SSH6-F1
#
_entry.id   AF-A0A385SSH6-F1
#
_cell.length_a   1.000
_cell.length_b   1.000
_cell.length_c   1.000
_cell.angle_alpha   90.00
_cell.angle_beta   90.00
_cell.angle_gamma   90.00
#
_symmetry.space_group_name_H-M   'P 1'
#
loop_
_entity.id
_entity.type
_entity.pdbx_description
1 polymer ?
#
loop_
_entity_poly.entity_id
_entity_poly.type
_entity_poly.pdbx_seq_one_letter_code
_entity_poly.pdbx_strand_id
1 'polypeptide(L)'
;MKRKSFVASLTLLPVFKLFGTPGALVSRDCRTQRDAEGPYYKAGAPLKTTIETEGEALTITGTIFQSSDCATPVANATIDIWHCDSRGNYDNSGFKCRGLVKSDRQGKYSFKTIFPPSYGSRPRHIHFKVRADGFKELTSQIYFKGDPNLQNDFAKNAESSRVLAIKKTEGEQHGQFDIYI
;
A
#
# COMPACT_ATOMS: atom_id res chain seq x y z
N MET A 1 -51.41 -11.21 73.93
CA MET A 1 -50.41 -11.11 72.84
C MET A 1 -51.13 -11.16 71.48
N LYS A 2 -51.26 -10.03 70.78
CA LYS A 2 -51.71 -9.98 69.37
C LYS A 2 -50.73 -9.10 68.60
N ARG A 3 -50.02 -9.69 67.63
CA ARG A 3 -48.96 -9.07 66.84
C ARG A 3 -49.58 -8.16 65.77
N LYS A 4 -49.02 -6.96 65.63
CA LYS A 4 -49.32 -5.98 64.58
C LYS A 4 -48.66 -6.44 63.28
N SER A 5 -49.40 -6.46 62.17
CA SER A 5 -48.85 -6.69 60.83
C SER A 5 -48.58 -5.34 60.17
N PHE A 6 -47.32 -5.09 59.82
CA PHE A 6 -46.88 -3.94 59.03
C PHE A 6 -46.60 -4.44 57.61
N VAL A 7 -47.31 -3.94 56.61
CA VAL A 7 -47.05 -4.24 55.20
C VAL A 7 -46.02 -3.24 54.69
N ALA A 8 -44.83 -3.71 54.34
CA ALA A 8 -43.82 -2.91 53.66
C ALA A 8 -44.03 -3.06 52.13
N SER A 9 -44.37 -1.96 51.46
CA SER A 9 -44.41 -1.89 50.00
C SER A 9 -43.00 -2.06 49.42
N LEU A 10 -42.83 -3.09 48.60
CA LEU A 10 -41.62 -3.30 47.80
C LEU A 10 -41.89 -2.73 46.39
N THR A 11 -41.35 -1.56 46.09
CA THR A 11 -41.33 -1.02 44.72
C THR A 11 -40.22 -1.70 43.93
N LEU A 12 -40.59 -2.52 42.93
CA LEU A 12 -39.63 -3.03 41.94
C LEU A 12 -39.21 -1.89 41.01
N LEU A 13 -37.92 -1.58 40.97
CA LEU A 13 -37.32 -0.78 39.90
C LEU A 13 -36.98 -1.68 38.70
N PRO A 14 -37.24 -1.25 37.45
CA PRO A 14 -36.89 -2.04 36.28
C PRO A 14 -35.39 -1.98 36.05
N VAL A 15 -34.73 -3.13 36.04
CA VAL A 15 -33.33 -3.24 35.60
C VAL A 15 -33.31 -3.18 34.08
N PHE A 16 -33.08 -2.00 33.51
CA PHE A 16 -32.74 -1.87 32.09
C PHE A 16 -31.35 -2.45 31.86
N LYS A 17 -31.29 -3.69 31.34
CA LYS A 17 -30.05 -4.19 30.74
C LYS A 17 -29.79 -3.38 29.47
N LEU A 18 -28.86 -2.43 29.56
CA LEU A 18 -28.19 -1.86 28.40
C LEU A 18 -27.42 -2.99 27.70
N PHE A 19 -28.08 -3.68 26.77
CA PHE A 19 -27.39 -4.43 25.73
C PHE A 19 -26.76 -3.40 24.80
N GLY A 20 -25.53 -2.98 25.13
CA GLY A 20 -24.68 -2.30 24.17
C GLY A 20 -24.52 -3.22 22.97
N THR A 21 -25.00 -2.78 21.81
CA THR A 21 -24.65 -3.39 20.52
C THR A 21 -23.12 -3.47 20.49
N PRO A 22 -22.52 -4.65 20.28
CA PRO A 22 -21.10 -4.72 19.99
C PRO A 22 -20.89 -3.79 18.80
N GLY A 23 -20.10 -2.72 19.00
CA GLY A 23 -19.78 -1.79 17.94
C GLY A 23 -19.29 -2.62 16.76
N ALA A 24 -19.98 -2.55 15.63
CA ALA A 24 -19.54 -3.19 14.42
C ALA A 24 -18.10 -2.73 14.20
N LEU A 25 -17.14 -3.64 14.33
CA LEU A 25 -15.78 -3.41 13.91
C LEU A 25 -15.86 -3.12 12.42
N VAL A 26 -15.88 -1.83 12.06
CA VAL A 26 -15.67 -1.40 10.69
C VAL A 26 -14.23 -1.78 10.38
N SER A 27 -14.05 -2.99 9.86
CA SER A 27 -12.80 -3.42 9.23
C SER A 27 -12.49 -2.38 8.16
N ARG A 28 -11.55 -1.48 8.44
CA ARG A 28 -10.99 -0.61 7.41
C ARG A 28 -10.29 -1.53 6.41
N ASP A 29 -10.83 -1.67 5.21
CA ASP A 29 -10.11 -2.38 4.15
C ASP A 29 -8.96 -1.49 3.67
N CYS A 30 -7.79 -1.69 4.29
CA CYS A 30 -6.55 -1.00 3.93
C CYS A 30 -5.79 -1.69 2.80
N ARG A 31 -6.29 -2.84 2.32
CA ARG A 31 -5.55 -3.69 1.39
C ARG A 31 -5.13 -2.90 0.15
N THR A 32 -3.85 -3.01 -0.19
CA THR A 32 -3.37 -2.45 -1.44
C THR A 32 -4.00 -3.22 -2.59
N GLN A 33 -4.74 -2.51 -3.44
CA GLN A 33 -5.42 -3.13 -4.55
C GLN A 33 -4.43 -3.73 -5.55
N ARG A 34 -4.83 -4.83 -6.19
CA ARG A 34 -4.09 -5.44 -7.29
C ARG A 34 -4.26 -4.60 -8.57
N ASP A 35 -3.28 -4.71 -9.45
CA ASP A 35 -3.37 -4.21 -10.82
C ASP A 35 -2.74 -5.22 -11.80
N ALA A 36 -2.93 -4.99 -13.09
CA ALA A 36 -2.29 -5.72 -14.15
C ALA A 36 -0.75 -5.70 -14.00
N GLU A 37 -0.14 -6.86 -14.19
CA GLU A 37 1.31 -7.02 -14.27
C GLU A 37 1.88 -6.32 -15.52
N GLY A 38 1.10 -6.29 -16.60
CA GLY A 38 1.56 -5.81 -17.89
C GLY A 38 2.53 -6.80 -18.57
N PRO A 39 2.94 -6.52 -19.82
CA PRO A 39 3.74 -7.45 -20.62
C PRO A 39 5.24 -7.40 -20.30
N TYR A 40 5.67 -6.48 -19.43
CA TYR A 40 7.08 -6.15 -19.22
C TYR A 40 7.66 -6.71 -17.92
N TYR A 41 6.94 -7.54 -17.16
CA TYR A 41 7.54 -8.18 -15.98
C TYR A 41 8.64 -9.18 -16.40
N LYS A 42 9.75 -9.18 -15.67
CA LYS A 42 10.89 -10.08 -15.88
C LYS A 42 11.44 -10.50 -14.53
N ALA A 43 11.35 -11.80 -14.22
CA ALA A 43 11.90 -12.37 -13.00
C ALA A 43 13.44 -12.32 -12.97
N GLY A 44 14.02 -12.37 -11.78
CA GLY A 44 15.47 -12.43 -11.58
C GLY A 44 16.16 -11.07 -11.50
N ALA A 45 15.40 -9.99 -11.27
CA ALA A 45 15.98 -8.68 -11.02
C ALA A 45 16.95 -8.73 -9.81
N PRO A 46 18.09 -8.04 -9.87
CA PRO A 46 19.10 -8.10 -8.81
C PRO A 46 18.60 -7.41 -7.54
N LEU A 47 19.06 -7.88 -6.38
CA LEU A 47 18.84 -7.20 -5.11
C LEU A 47 19.65 -5.89 -5.09
N LYS A 48 18.96 -4.74 -5.14
CA LYS A 48 19.59 -3.41 -5.09
C LYS A 48 18.58 -2.36 -4.65
N THR A 49 19.04 -1.38 -3.87
CA THR A 49 18.22 -0.25 -3.39
C THR A 49 18.32 0.99 -4.27
N THR A 50 19.32 1.09 -5.16
CA THR A 50 19.36 2.09 -6.24
C THR A 50 19.05 1.40 -7.55
N ILE A 51 17.86 1.65 -8.10
CA ILE A 51 17.31 0.94 -9.26
C ILE A 51 17.77 1.58 -10.57
N GLU A 52 17.68 2.91 -10.67
CA GLU A 52 18.01 3.72 -11.85
C GLU A 52 18.42 5.13 -11.39
N THR A 53 19.32 5.77 -12.15
CA THR A 53 19.82 7.13 -11.85
C THR A 53 19.78 8.08 -13.05
N GLU A 54 19.49 7.57 -14.25
CA GLU A 54 19.45 8.37 -15.48
C GLU A 54 18.07 9.04 -15.72
N GLY A 55 17.74 10.05 -14.91
CA GLY A 55 16.48 10.79 -14.98
C GLY A 55 16.25 11.72 -13.77
N GLU A 56 15.06 12.30 -13.65
CA GLU A 56 14.67 13.08 -12.47
C GLU A 56 14.65 12.15 -11.25
N ALA A 57 15.49 12.40 -10.24
CA ALA A 57 15.69 11.47 -9.14
C ALA A 57 14.46 11.38 -8.22
N LEU A 58 14.07 10.15 -7.87
CA LEU A 58 12.96 9.81 -7.00
C LEU A 58 13.36 8.79 -5.95
N THR A 59 13.16 9.10 -4.68
CA THR A 59 13.26 8.14 -3.58
C THR A 59 11.87 7.73 -3.11
N ILE A 60 11.59 6.43 -3.10
CA ILE A 60 10.38 5.87 -2.50
C ILE A 60 10.74 5.17 -1.19
N THR A 61 9.91 5.42 -0.18
CA THR A 61 9.97 4.79 1.13
C THR A 61 8.60 4.26 1.50
N GLY A 62 8.53 3.31 2.42
CA GLY A 62 7.26 2.87 2.96
C GLY A 62 7.43 1.72 3.94
N THR A 63 6.30 1.25 4.44
CA THR A 63 6.23 0.06 5.30
C THR A 63 5.24 -0.93 4.70
N ILE A 64 5.57 -2.22 4.77
CA ILE A 64 4.66 -3.30 4.44
C ILE A 64 3.93 -3.73 5.71
N PHE A 65 2.61 -3.73 5.68
CA PHE A 65 1.72 -4.15 6.76
C PHE A 65 0.85 -5.33 6.33
N GLN A 66 0.32 -6.06 7.30
CA GLN A 66 -0.74 -7.03 7.07
C GLN A 66 -2.07 -6.31 6.80
N SER A 67 -2.78 -6.73 5.76
CA SER A 67 -4.11 -6.21 5.42
C SER A 67 -5.21 -6.69 6.36
N SER A 68 -4.94 -7.70 7.20
CA SER A 68 -5.88 -8.26 8.19
C SER A 68 -6.14 -7.32 9.37
N ASP A 69 -5.14 -6.55 9.77
CA ASP A 69 -5.21 -5.62 10.91
C ASP A 69 -4.75 -4.19 10.58
N CYS A 70 -4.20 -3.97 9.38
CA CYS A 70 -3.69 -2.69 8.90
C CYS A 70 -2.59 -2.06 9.77
N ALA A 71 -1.91 -2.86 10.59
CA ALA A 71 -1.01 -2.36 11.62
C ALA A 71 0.24 -3.22 11.81
N THR A 72 0.15 -4.54 11.67
CA THR A 72 1.28 -5.42 11.92
C THR A 72 2.26 -5.37 10.74
N PRO A 73 3.55 -5.01 10.95
CA PRO A 73 4.52 -4.94 9.87
C PRO A 73 4.91 -6.34 9.37
N VAL A 74 5.24 -6.43 8.07
CA VAL A 74 5.72 -7.67 7.43
C VAL A 74 7.21 -7.55 7.13
N ALA A 75 8.02 -8.27 7.91
CA ALA A 75 9.46 -8.32 7.74
C ALA A 75 9.89 -9.27 6.61
N ASN A 76 11.08 -9.02 6.04
CA ASN A 76 11.72 -9.86 5.01
C ASN A 76 10.88 -10.07 3.74
N ALA A 77 9.86 -9.25 3.49
CA ALA A 77 9.11 -9.27 2.25
C ALA A 77 9.98 -8.75 1.11
N THR A 78 9.95 -9.42 -0.05
CA THR A 78 10.63 -8.96 -1.25
C THR A 78 9.69 -8.11 -2.10
N ILE A 79 10.17 -7.00 -2.62
CA ILE A 79 9.47 -6.11 -3.54
C ILE A 79 10.25 -6.08 -4.84
N ASP A 80 9.71 -6.71 -5.88
CA ASP A 80 10.25 -6.69 -7.24
C ASP A 80 9.67 -5.46 -7.95
N ILE A 81 10.52 -4.59 -8.46
CA ILE A 81 10.17 -3.26 -8.96
C ILE A 81 10.62 -3.16 -10.41
N TRP A 82 9.73 -2.68 -11.29
CA TRP A 82 10.08 -2.39 -12.68
C TRP A 82 9.30 -1.18 -13.23
N HIS A 83 9.93 -0.43 -14.11
CA HIS A 83 9.31 0.67 -14.84
C HIS A 83 10.10 0.96 -16.13
N CYS A 84 9.61 1.91 -16.93
CA CYS A 84 10.33 2.39 -18.11
C CYS A 84 11.45 3.37 -17.74
N ASP A 85 12.43 3.52 -18.64
CA ASP A 85 13.47 4.54 -18.53
C ASP A 85 12.93 5.96 -18.80
N SER A 86 13.80 6.97 -18.71
CA SER A 86 13.46 8.38 -18.95
C SER A 86 12.97 8.69 -20.38
N ARG A 87 13.07 7.72 -21.30
CA ARG A 87 12.55 7.81 -22.68
C ARG A 87 11.29 6.96 -22.88
N GLY A 88 10.77 6.31 -21.83
CA GLY A 88 9.58 5.48 -21.89
C GLY A 88 9.83 4.04 -22.37
N ASN A 89 11.07 3.57 -22.43
CA ASN A 89 11.40 2.21 -22.87
C ASN A 89 11.56 1.24 -21.70
N TYR A 90 11.06 0.02 -21.85
CA TYR A 90 11.32 -1.08 -20.92
C TYR A 90 12.51 -1.92 -21.41
N ASP A 91 13.45 -2.20 -20.52
CA ASP A 91 14.53 -3.15 -20.81
C ASP A 91 14.05 -4.59 -20.61
N ASN A 92 13.87 -5.31 -21.71
CA ASN A 92 13.47 -6.73 -21.70
C ASN A 92 14.65 -7.69 -21.86
N SER A 93 15.86 -7.19 -22.12
CA SER A 93 17.07 -8.01 -22.29
C SER A 93 17.89 -8.06 -21.00
N GLY A 94 18.09 -6.91 -20.36
CA GLY A 94 18.82 -6.74 -19.11
C GLY A 94 17.91 -6.49 -17.91
N PHE A 95 18.41 -5.68 -16.96
CA PHE A 95 17.70 -5.29 -15.74
C PHE A 95 17.79 -3.78 -15.48
N LYS A 96 17.92 -2.95 -16.53
CA LYS A 96 17.79 -1.49 -16.41
C LYS A 96 16.37 -1.15 -15.91
N CYS A 97 16.25 -0.17 -15.01
CA CYS A 97 14.98 0.18 -14.35
C CYS A 97 14.25 -0.98 -13.65
N ARG A 98 14.99 -2.02 -13.23
CA ARG A 98 14.45 -3.18 -12.48
C ARG A 98 15.27 -3.45 -11.25
N GLY A 99 14.65 -3.83 -10.14
CA GLY A 99 15.37 -4.18 -8.92
C GLY A 99 14.49 -4.90 -7.91
N LEU A 100 15.14 -5.68 -7.05
CA LEU A 100 14.51 -6.33 -5.91
C LEU A 100 14.96 -5.59 -4.65
N VAL A 101 14.02 -5.22 -3.76
CA VAL A 101 14.33 -4.76 -2.41
C VAL A 101 13.68 -5.65 -1.37
N LYS A 102 14.18 -5.61 -0.13
CA LYS A 102 13.61 -6.35 1.00
C LYS A 102 13.17 -5.39 2.09
N SER A 103 12.03 -5.68 2.72
CA SER A 103 11.64 -4.99 3.94
C SER A 103 12.50 -5.43 5.12
N ASP A 104 12.79 -4.49 6.03
CA ASP A 104 13.50 -4.76 7.27
C ASP A 104 12.61 -5.42 8.34
N ARG A 105 13.13 -5.59 9.56
CA ARG A 105 12.39 -6.19 10.68
C ARG A 105 11.15 -5.41 11.12
N GLN A 106 11.05 -4.14 10.74
CA GLN A 106 9.92 -3.25 11.02
C GLN A 106 9.02 -3.13 9.78
N GLY A 107 9.22 -3.94 8.74
CA GLY A 107 8.49 -3.88 7.49
C GLY A 107 8.89 -2.72 6.58
N LYS A 108 9.89 -1.92 6.95
CA LYS A 108 10.27 -0.73 6.19
C LYS A 108 11.09 -1.10 4.96
N TYR A 109 10.85 -0.40 3.86
CA TYR A 109 11.62 -0.52 2.64
C TYR A 109 11.96 0.87 2.08
N SER A 110 13.02 0.93 1.29
CA SER A 110 13.37 2.14 0.54
C SER A 110 14.11 1.77 -0.74
N PHE A 111 13.85 2.53 -1.80
CA PHE A 111 14.64 2.49 -3.00
C PHE A 111 14.74 3.87 -3.66
N LYS A 112 15.85 4.09 -4.36
CA LYS A 112 16.08 5.22 -5.25
C LYS A 112 15.87 4.78 -6.69
N THR A 113 15.23 5.61 -7.47
CA THR A 113 15.03 5.43 -8.90
C THR A 113 14.86 6.79 -9.58
N ILE A 114 14.32 6.81 -10.79
CA ILE A 114 13.88 8.01 -11.50
C ILE A 114 12.36 8.14 -11.45
N PHE A 115 11.85 9.36 -11.52
CA PHE A 115 10.44 9.65 -11.74
C PHE A 115 10.09 9.33 -13.20
N PRO A 116 9.34 8.25 -13.46
CA PRO A 116 9.17 7.76 -14.83
C PRO A 116 8.32 8.74 -15.66
N PRO A 117 8.55 8.83 -16.98
CA PRO A 117 7.68 9.56 -17.88
C PRO A 117 6.33 8.84 -18.04
N SER A 118 5.34 9.54 -18.58
CA SER A 118 4.14 8.88 -19.11
C SER A 118 4.53 8.04 -20.33
N TYR A 119 3.91 6.88 -20.51
CA TYR A 119 4.14 6.00 -21.65
C TYR A 119 2.84 5.81 -22.43
N GLY A 120 2.82 6.26 -23.68
CA GLY A 120 1.61 6.26 -24.51
C GLY A 120 0.47 7.02 -23.82
N SER A 121 -0.70 6.41 -23.75
CA SER A 121 -1.89 6.95 -23.06
C SER A 121 -1.95 6.62 -21.57
N ARG A 122 -0.97 5.89 -21.02
CA ARG A 122 -0.99 5.47 -19.61
C ARG A 122 -0.44 6.59 -18.71
N PRO A 123 -0.96 6.77 -17.47
CA PRO A 123 -0.34 7.64 -16.49
C PRO A 123 1.04 7.10 -16.14
N ARG A 124 1.88 7.95 -15.57
CA ARG A 124 3.15 7.55 -14.97
C ARG A 124 2.88 6.47 -13.93
N HIS A 125 3.67 5.40 -13.99
CA HIS A 125 3.55 4.32 -13.03
C HIS A 125 4.87 3.63 -12.77
N ILE A 126 5.00 3.09 -11.56
CA ILE A 126 6.04 2.12 -11.20
C ILE A 126 5.32 0.83 -10.85
N HIS A 127 5.66 -0.25 -11.53
CA HIS A 127 5.13 -1.56 -11.17
C HIS A 127 5.88 -2.11 -9.96
N PHE A 128 5.15 -2.87 -9.15
CA PHE A 128 5.76 -3.65 -8.09
C PHE A 128 5.05 -4.99 -7.89
N LYS A 129 5.80 -5.93 -7.33
CA LYS A 129 5.31 -7.24 -6.93
C LYS A 129 5.88 -7.62 -5.57
N VAL A 130 5.01 -7.88 -4.60
CA VAL A 130 5.38 -8.24 -3.23
C VAL A 130 5.19 -9.73 -2.98
N ARG A 131 6.21 -10.34 -2.38
CA ARG A 131 6.17 -11.72 -1.87
C ARG A 131 6.70 -11.75 -0.43
N ALA A 132 6.03 -12.52 0.41
CA ALA A 132 6.44 -12.77 1.79
C ALA A 132 5.92 -14.16 2.21
N ASP A 133 6.65 -14.84 3.08
CA ASP A 133 6.27 -16.17 3.56
C ASP A 133 4.92 -16.12 4.29
N GLY A 134 3.99 -16.97 3.89
CA GLY A 134 2.63 -17.00 4.44
C GLY A 134 1.66 -15.98 3.86
N PHE A 135 2.09 -15.13 2.92
CA PHE A 135 1.24 -14.13 2.26
C PHE A 135 1.00 -14.48 0.79
N LYS A 136 -0.17 -14.10 0.28
CA LYS A 136 -0.47 -14.19 -1.15
C LYS A 136 0.32 -13.11 -1.90
N GLU A 137 0.92 -13.48 -3.03
CA GLU A 137 1.60 -12.53 -3.92
C GLU A 137 0.67 -11.37 -4.30
N LEU A 138 1.19 -10.14 -4.22
CA LEU A 138 0.53 -8.91 -4.67
C LEU A 138 1.28 -8.35 -5.87
N THR A 139 0.61 -8.25 -7.02
CA THR A 139 1.07 -7.45 -8.15
C THR A 139 0.23 -6.19 -8.25
N SER A 140 0.88 -5.03 -8.35
CA SER A 140 0.19 -3.76 -8.49
C SER A 140 1.12 -2.67 -9.08
N GLN A 141 0.62 -1.44 -9.08
CA GLN A 141 1.27 -0.27 -9.66
C GLN A 141 1.11 0.93 -8.73
N ILE A 142 2.17 1.72 -8.60
CA ILE A 142 2.15 3.05 -7.98
C ILE A 142 1.90 4.06 -9.09
N TYR A 143 0.87 4.89 -8.93
CA TYR A 143 0.59 6.02 -9.81
C TYR A 143 0.93 7.34 -9.09
N PHE A 144 0.92 8.46 -9.82
CA PHE A 144 1.37 9.74 -9.25
C PHE A 144 0.28 10.81 -9.32
N LYS A 145 0.05 11.47 -8.18
CA LYS A 145 -0.96 12.52 -8.04
C LYS A 145 -0.68 13.66 -9.02
N GLY A 146 -1.73 14.09 -9.73
CA GLY A 146 -1.66 15.19 -10.70
C GLY A 146 -1.27 14.77 -12.11
N ASP A 147 -1.04 13.47 -12.36
CA ASP A 147 -0.83 12.99 -13.74
C ASP A 147 -2.15 13.13 -14.55
N PRO A 148 -2.13 13.81 -15.71
CA PRO A 148 -3.34 14.09 -16.50
C PRO A 148 -3.98 12.83 -17.09
N ASN A 149 -3.23 11.72 -17.23
CA ASN A 149 -3.73 10.48 -17.80
C ASN A 149 -4.39 9.56 -16.77
N LEU A 150 -4.37 9.91 -15.47
CA LEU A 150 -5.12 9.15 -14.44
C LEU A 150 -6.60 9.01 -14.78
N GLN A 151 -7.17 10.07 -15.38
CA GLN A 151 -8.58 10.12 -15.74
C GLN A 151 -8.91 9.40 -17.06
N ASN A 152 -7.92 8.91 -17.80
CA ASN A 152 -8.10 8.39 -19.16
C ASN A 152 -7.67 6.93 -19.35
N ASP A 153 -6.97 6.34 -18.39
CA ASP A 153 -6.41 4.98 -18.51
C ASP A 153 -7.23 3.91 -17.77
N PHE A 154 -6.82 2.64 -17.91
CA PHE A 154 -7.21 1.52 -17.03
C PHE A 154 -7.05 1.84 -15.53
N ALA A 155 -6.21 2.82 -15.20
CA ALA A 155 -6.04 3.41 -13.89
C ALA A 155 -7.20 4.32 -13.42
N LYS A 156 -8.31 4.46 -14.16
CA LYS A 156 -9.51 5.19 -13.68
C LYS A 156 -10.03 4.67 -12.34
N ASN A 157 -9.78 3.39 -12.06
CA ASN A 157 -10.09 2.73 -10.78
C ASN A 157 -8.86 2.65 -9.85
N ALA A 158 -7.81 3.43 -10.11
CA ALA A 158 -6.73 3.60 -9.15
C ALA A 158 -7.30 4.31 -7.93
N GLU A 159 -7.64 3.53 -6.92
CA GLU A 159 -8.01 4.08 -5.61
C GLU A 159 -6.92 5.01 -5.09
N SER A 160 -7.34 5.93 -4.23
CA SER A 160 -6.44 6.88 -3.55
C SER A 160 -5.21 6.21 -2.92
N SER A 161 -5.33 4.94 -2.48
CA SER A 161 -4.24 4.15 -1.89
C SER A 161 -3.11 3.79 -2.86
N ARG A 162 -3.30 3.92 -4.17
CA ARG A 162 -2.28 3.66 -5.21
C ARG A 162 -1.73 4.93 -5.85
N VAL A 163 -2.30 6.09 -5.54
CA VAL A 163 -1.92 7.39 -6.11
C VAL A 163 -1.03 8.15 -5.13
N LEU A 164 0.27 8.12 -5.40
CA LEU A 164 1.32 8.71 -4.59
C LEU A 164 1.47 10.21 -4.84
N ALA A 165 1.45 11.01 -3.78
CA ALA A 165 1.85 12.41 -3.84
C ALA A 165 3.37 12.54 -3.65
N ILE A 166 4.03 13.23 -4.58
CA ILE A 166 5.46 13.50 -4.51
C ILE A 166 5.72 14.81 -3.77
N LYS A 167 6.67 14.78 -2.84
CA LYS A 167 7.24 15.96 -2.18
C LYS A 167 8.58 16.28 -2.83
N LYS A 168 8.85 17.56 -3.10
CA LYS A 168 10.15 18.02 -3.60
C LYS A 168 10.90 18.71 -2.47
N THR A 169 12.13 18.31 -2.20
CA THR A 169 13.00 18.88 -1.17
C THR A 169 14.41 19.00 -1.73
N GLU A 170 14.99 20.20 -1.74
CA GLU A 170 16.37 20.46 -2.20
C GLU A 170 16.70 19.92 -3.61
N GLY A 171 15.70 19.79 -4.49
CA GLY A 171 15.86 19.26 -5.84
C GLY A 171 15.68 17.74 -5.96
N GLU A 172 15.47 17.01 -4.86
CA GLU A 172 15.12 15.60 -4.86
C GLU A 172 13.60 15.38 -4.72
N GLN A 173 13.08 14.35 -5.39
CA GLN A 173 11.69 13.91 -5.24
C GLN A 173 11.60 12.77 -4.23
N HIS A 174 10.62 12.85 -3.33
CA HIS A 174 10.35 11.84 -2.33
C HIS A 174 8.88 11.42 -2.34
N GLY A 175 8.65 10.13 -2.19
CA GLY A 175 7.33 9.55 -2.00
C GLY A 175 7.31 8.55 -0.85
N GLN A 176 6.23 8.57 -0.07
CA GLN A 176 5.94 7.56 0.94
C GLN A 176 4.75 6.71 0.50
N PHE A 177 4.94 5.40 0.39
CA PHE A 177 3.96 4.45 -0.11
C PHE A 177 3.90 3.20 0.78
N ASP A 178 2.91 3.12 1.67
CA ASP A 178 2.72 1.92 2.48
C ASP A 178 1.95 0.84 1.70
N ILE A 179 2.34 -0.42 1.89
CA ILE A 179 1.76 -1.57 1.19
C ILE A 179 1.08 -2.47 2.21
N TYR A 180 -0.14 -2.94 1.92
CA TYR A 180 -0.93 -3.80 2.78
C TYR A 180 -1.24 -5.11 2.06
N ILE A 181 -0.66 -6.23 2.52
CA ILE A 181 -0.74 -7.57 1.87
C ILE A 181 -1.58 -8.60 2.63
#